data_AF-A0A3N5JSD0-F1
#
_entry.id   AF-A0A3N5JSD0-F1
#
_cell.length_a   1.000
_cell.length_b   1.000
_cell.length_c   1.000
_cell.angle_alpha   90.00
_cell.angle_beta   90.00
_cell.angle_gamma   90.00
#
_symmetry.space_group_name_H-M   'P 1'
#
loop_
_entity.id
_entity.type
_entity.pdbx_description
1 polymer ?
#
loop_
_entity_poly.entity_id
_entity_poly.type
_entity_poly.pdbx_seq_one_letter_code
_entity_poly.pdbx_strand_id
1 'polypeptide(L)'
;GRTVDEAALLRALRAGRLAGAGLDVFATEPLPPDSPLWDEPNLLVVPHTGSETVHYTDRALAIVADNLRRFAAGEPLRNVIDKRLRY
;
A
#
# COMPACT_ATOMS: atom_id res chain seq x y z
N GLY A 1 -4.89 -3.39 5.57
CA GLY A 1 -3.44 -3.68 5.38
C GLY A 1 -2.85 -4.38 6.59
N ARG A 2 -1.52 -4.37 6.80
CA ARG A 2 -0.88 -5.02 7.98
C ARG A 2 -0.68 -4.12 9.21
N THR A 3 -0.79 -2.80 9.04
CA THR A 3 -0.55 -1.81 10.11
C THR A 3 -1.83 -1.36 10.83
N VAL A 4 -2.99 -1.67 10.28
CA VAL A 4 -4.30 -1.23 10.80
C VAL A 4 -5.14 -2.46 11.14
N ASP A 5 -5.72 -2.49 12.34
CA ASP A 5 -6.82 -3.38 12.69
C ASP A 5 -8.13 -2.76 12.16
N GLU A 6 -8.65 -3.34 11.08
CA GLU A 6 -9.84 -2.85 10.36
C GLU A 6 -11.10 -2.91 11.23
N ALA A 7 -11.23 -3.92 12.11
CA ALA A 7 -12.35 -4.01 13.03
C ALA A 7 -12.28 -2.93 14.12
N ALA A 8 -11.07 -2.63 14.63
CA ALA A 8 -10.87 -1.54 15.58
C ALA A 8 -11.13 -0.17 14.95
N LEU A 9 -10.74 0.03 13.68
CA LEU A 9 -11.03 1.23 12.91
C LEU A 9 -12.54 1.46 12.79
N LEU A 10 -13.29 0.44 12.35
CA LEU A 10 -14.75 0.53 12.25
C LEU A 10 -15.41 0.86 13.60
N ARG A 11 -14.97 0.24 14.70
CA ARG A 11 -15.46 0.58 16.04
C ARG A 11 -15.15 2.02 16.45
N ALA A 12 -14.06 2.61 15.97
CA ALA A 12 -13.70 3.99 16.28
C ALA A 12 -14.51 4.99 15.47
N LEU A 13 -14.74 4.70 14.18
CA LEU A 13 -15.58 5.51 13.29
C LEU A 13 -17.05 5.54 13.76
N ARG A 14 -17.63 4.36 14.03
CA ARG A 14 -19.02 4.23 14.50
C ARG A 14 -19.27 4.86 15.86
N ALA A 15 -18.26 4.87 16.73
CA ALA A 15 -18.32 5.51 18.04
C ALA A 15 -18.09 7.04 17.96
N GLY A 16 -17.88 7.60 16.76
CA GLY A 16 -17.57 9.03 16.58
C GLY A 16 -16.22 9.47 17.18
N ARG A 17 -15.34 8.52 17.52
CA ARG A 17 -13.99 8.83 18.03
C ARG A 17 -13.06 9.31 16.93
N LEU A 18 -13.31 8.86 15.70
CA LEU A 18 -12.68 9.37 14.50
C LEU A 18 -13.77 10.00 13.63
N ALA A 19 -13.50 11.19 13.12
CA ALA A 19 -14.43 11.87 12.21
C ALA A 19 -14.49 11.20 10.82
N GLY A 20 -13.41 10.50 10.42
CA GLY A 20 -13.36 9.74 9.18
C GLY A 20 -12.00 9.06 8.96
N ALA A 21 -11.92 8.23 7.93
CA ALA A 21 -10.67 7.60 7.48
C ALA A 21 -10.69 7.40 5.96
N GLY A 22 -9.50 7.26 5.36
CA GLY A 22 -9.33 6.86 3.95
C GLY A 22 -8.37 5.68 3.86
N LEU A 23 -8.73 4.65 3.10
CA LEU A 23 -7.92 3.44 2.91
C LEU A 23 -7.77 3.11 1.43
N ASP A 24 -6.52 2.88 1.01
CA ASP A 24 -6.16 2.29 -0.28
C ASP A 24 -5.58 0.87 -0.15
N VAL A 25 -5.31 0.39 1.07
CA VAL A 25 -4.72 -0.94 1.34
C VAL A 25 -5.54 -1.71 2.38
N PHE A 26 -5.85 -2.97 2.08
CA PHE A 26 -6.75 -3.81 2.88
C PHE A 26 -6.03 -5.07 3.41
N ALA A 27 -6.60 -5.73 4.42
CA ALA A 27 -6.02 -6.94 5.00
C ALA A 27 -6.09 -8.10 4.01
N THR A 28 -7.13 -8.11 3.17
CA THR A 28 -7.30 -9.00 2.02
C THR A 28 -7.53 -8.16 0.78
N GLU A 29 -6.78 -8.44 -0.28
CA GLU A 29 -6.86 -7.73 -1.56
C GLU A 29 -7.11 -8.70 -2.72
N PRO A 30 -8.08 -8.43 -3.61
CA PRO A 30 -8.98 -7.27 -3.59
C PRO A 30 -9.94 -7.31 -2.38
N LEU A 31 -10.46 -6.14 -2.00
CA LEU A 31 -11.38 -6.02 -0.87
C LEU A 31 -12.62 -6.90 -1.14
N PRO A 32 -12.94 -7.88 -0.28
CA PRO A 32 -14.06 -8.78 -0.50
C PRO A 32 -15.39 -8.03 -0.64
N PRO A 33 -16.31 -8.46 -1.52
CA PRO A 33 -17.57 -7.76 -1.77
C PRO A 33 -18.52 -7.75 -0.56
N ASP A 34 -18.34 -8.69 0.37
CA ASP A 34 -19.07 -8.80 1.63
C ASP A 34 -18.39 -8.05 2.79
N SER A 35 -17.32 -7.29 2.51
CA SER A 35 -16.60 -6.55 3.55
C SER A 35 -17.45 -5.42 4.13
N PRO A 36 -17.53 -5.28 5.47
CA PRO A 36 -18.26 -4.19 6.11
C PRO A 36 -17.62 -2.81 5.89
N LEU A 37 -16.41 -2.75 5.31
CA LEU A 37 -15.75 -1.49 4.95
C LEU A 37 -16.49 -0.77 3.81
N TRP A 38 -17.22 -1.50 2.95
CA TRP A 38 -18.00 -0.89 1.86
C TRP A 38 -19.15 -0.01 2.35
N ASP A 39 -19.76 -0.39 3.47
CA ASP A 39 -20.97 0.24 4.00
C ASP A 39 -20.68 1.29 5.09
N GLU A 40 -19.42 1.54 5.43
CA GLU A 40 -19.06 2.47 6.50
C GLU A 40 -19.10 3.93 6.01
N PRO A 41 -20.04 4.77 6.47
CA PRO A 41 -20.30 6.09 5.87
C PRO A 41 -19.16 7.10 6.08
N ASN A 42 -18.35 6.93 7.13
CA ASN A 42 -17.21 7.80 7.44
C ASN A 42 -15.87 7.21 6.94
N LEU A 43 -15.92 6.23 6.04
CA LEU A 43 -14.74 5.61 5.45
C LEU A 43 -14.71 5.82 3.93
N LEU A 44 -13.65 6.46 3.44
CA LEU A 44 -13.37 6.51 2.00
C LEU A 44 -12.55 5.28 1.61
N VAL A 45 -13.12 4.42 0.78
CA VAL A 45 -12.45 3.27 0.19
C VAL A 45 -11.97 3.64 -1.21
N VAL A 46 -10.67 3.50 -1.47
CA VAL A 46 -10.10 3.61 -2.81
C VAL A 46 -9.32 2.34 -3.15
N PRO A 47 -9.16 1.99 -4.44
CA PRO A 47 -8.28 0.89 -4.84
C PRO A 47 -6.83 1.13 -4.41
N HIS A 48 -5.99 0.08 -4.42
CA HIS A 48 -4.57 0.16 -4.07
C HIS A 48 -3.75 0.85 -5.15
N THR A 49 -3.98 2.16 -5.28
CA THR A 49 -3.40 3.03 -6.31
C THR A 49 -2.83 4.32 -5.72
N GLY A 50 -2.64 4.42 -4.41
CA GLY A 50 -2.10 5.64 -3.77
C GLY A 50 -0.70 6.03 -4.24
N SER A 51 0.08 5.07 -4.77
CA SER A 51 1.38 5.33 -5.39
C SER A 51 1.33 5.65 -6.89
N GLU A 52 0.18 5.43 -7.54
CA GLU A 52 0.06 5.58 -8.98
C GLU A 52 0.02 7.07 -9.38
N THR A 53 0.95 7.44 -10.24
CA THR A 53 1.00 8.77 -10.87
C THR A 53 1.34 8.58 -12.34
N VAL A 54 1.07 9.59 -13.17
CA VAL A 54 1.41 9.57 -14.61
C VAL A 54 2.91 9.33 -14.89
N HIS A 55 3.77 9.48 -13.88
CA HIS A 55 5.22 9.28 -13.97
C HIS A 55 5.71 8.03 -13.22
N TYR A 56 4.81 7.27 -12.58
CA TYR A 56 5.20 6.12 -11.74
C TYR A 56 5.96 5.08 -12.56
N THR A 57 5.39 4.67 -13.69
CA THR A 57 5.96 3.63 -14.56
C THR A 57 7.35 4.00 -15.05
N ASP A 58 7.52 5.22 -15.59
CA ASP A 58 8.82 5.67 -16.11
C ASP A 58 9.90 5.68 -15.03
N ARG A 59 9.58 6.20 -13.84
CA ARG A 59 10.54 6.25 -12.72
C ARG A 59 10.87 4.86 -12.18
N ALA A 60 9.88 3.99 -12.04
CA ALA A 60 10.08 2.63 -11.55
C ALA A 60 10.92 1.82 -12.54
N LEU A 61 10.60 1.88 -13.84
CA LEU A 61 11.33 1.17 -14.89
C LEU A 61 12.78 1.66 -15.00
N ALA A 62 13.04 2.96 -14.84
CA ALA A 62 14.41 3.48 -14.83
C ALA A 62 15.28 2.83 -13.74
N ILE A 63 14.73 2.61 -12.54
CA ILE A 63 15.44 1.93 -11.44
C ILE A 63 15.65 0.45 -11.77
N VAL A 64 14.61 -0.23 -12.28
CA VAL A 64 14.70 -1.65 -12.64
C VAL A 64 15.73 -1.87 -13.74
N ALA A 65 15.70 -1.06 -14.81
CA ALA A 65 16.63 -1.17 -15.92
C ALA A 65 18.09 -0.98 -15.50
N ASP A 66 18.37 0.04 -14.66
CA ASP A 66 19.73 0.25 -14.14
C ASP A 66 20.19 -0.89 -13.23
N ASN A 67 19.31 -1.41 -12.36
CA ASN A 67 19.64 -2.56 -11.51
C ASN A 67 19.86 -3.85 -12.32
N LEU A 68 19.12 -4.08 -13.40
CA LEU A 68 19.35 -5.21 -14.31
C LEU A 68 20.73 -5.11 -14.98
N ARG A 69 21.12 -3.93 -15.45
CA ARG A 69 22.46 -3.69 -16.01
C ARG A 69 23.55 -3.95 -14.98
N ARG A 70 23.42 -3.39 -13.77
CA ARG A 70 24.37 -3.58 -12.65
C ARG A 70 24.51 -5.04 -12.27
N PHE A 71 23.38 -5.75 -12.16
CA PHE A 71 23.36 -7.18 -11.85
C PHE A 71 24.14 -7.99 -12.89
N ALA A 72 23.90 -7.75 -14.18
CA ALA A 72 24.60 -8.44 -15.26
C ALA A 72 26.12 -8.15 -15.27
N ALA A 73 26.53 -6.96 -14.82
CA ALA A 73 27.92 -6.55 -14.73
C ALA A 73 28.61 -6.93 -13.40
N GLY A 74 27.90 -7.53 -12.44
CA GLY A 74 28.42 -7.79 -11.09
C GLY A 74 28.67 -6.53 -10.27
N GLU A 75 28.05 -5.41 -10.64
CA GLU A 75 28.15 -4.14 -9.92
C GLU A 75 27.20 -4.08 -8.71
N PRO A 76 27.50 -3.26 -7.69
CA PRO A 76 26.58 -3.01 -6.59
C PRO A 76 25.23 -2.45 -7.07
N LEU A 77 24.14 -3.05 -6.59
CA LEU A 77 22.77 -2.63 -6.88
C LEU A 77 22.37 -1.37 -6.10
N ARG A 78 21.39 -0.64 -6.62
CA ARG A 78 20.73 0.49 -5.95
C ARG A 78 19.54 -0.01 -5.12
N ASN A 79 19.24 0.71 -4.04
CA ASN A 79 18.09 0.46 -3.16
C ASN A 79 18.05 -0.98 -2.62
N VAL A 80 19.19 -1.49 -2.19
CA VAL A 80 19.30 -2.84 -1.62
C VAL A 80 18.58 -2.89 -0.27
N ILE A 81 17.63 -3.80 -0.15
CA ILE A 81 16.90 -4.09 1.08
C ILE A 81 17.58 -5.26 1.80
N ASP A 82 17.98 -5.06 3.06
CA ASP A 82 18.49 -6.16 3.89
C ASP A 82 17.34 -6.81 4.65
N LYS A 83 16.92 -8.00 4.18
CA LYS A 83 15.79 -8.73 4.77
C LYS A 83 16.01 -9.12 6.23
N ARG A 84 17.25 -9.19 6.73
CA ARG A 84 17.54 -9.47 8.15
C ARG A 84 17.20 -8.27 9.03
N LEU A 85 17.38 -7.08 8.47
CA LEU A 85 17.14 -5.81 9.14
C LEU A 85 15.65 -5.40 9.10
N ARG A 86 14.86 -6.04 8.23
CA ARG A 86 13.42 -5.78 8.04
C ARG A 86 13.10 -4.34 7.61
N TYR A 87 14.07 -3.66 6.99
CA TYR A 87 13.93 -2.36 6.32
C TYR A 87 14.56 -2.38 4.94
#